data_AF-A0AAP3G9Y5-F1
#
_entry.id   AF-A0AAP3G9Y5-F1
#
_cell.length_a   1.000
_cell.length_b   1.000
_cell.length_c   1.000
_cell.angle_alpha   90.00
_cell.angle_beta   90.00
_cell.angle_gamma   90.00
#
_symmetry.space_group_name_H-M   'P 1'
#
loop_
_entity.id
_entity.type
_entity.pdbx_description
1 polymer ?
#
loop_
_entity_poly.entity_id
_entity_poly.type
_entity_poly.pdbx_seq_one_letter_code
_entity_poly.pdbx_strand_id
1 'polypeptide(L)'
;MEDKPRIFFKTYVDDAIHSGLIGDMGAERWQTLCVLASFMDDRGVCYPSQDMLAKRLNVARETANRRIQSLLKYKWQGRALVTMHKHRDPTTQAWRNSVYTIYPITGLRFGNRDQQEDASVTL
;
A
#
# COMPACT_ATOMS: atom_id res chain seq x y z
N MET A 1 26.76 5.96 2.14
CA MET A 1 25.85 4.86 1.74
C MET A 1 24.51 5.25 2.31
N GLU A 2 23.59 5.73 1.46
CA GLU A 2 22.32 6.30 1.91
C GLU A 2 21.49 5.20 2.57
N ASP A 3 21.11 5.41 3.84
CA ASP A 3 20.35 4.44 4.61
C ASP A 3 18.97 4.32 3.96
N LYS A 4 18.68 3.15 3.38
CA LYS A 4 17.39 2.93 2.73
C LYS A 4 16.34 2.75 3.83
N PRO A 5 15.20 3.46 3.75
CA PRO A 5 14.14 3.29 4.73
C PRO A 5 13.73 1.82 4.82
N ARG A 6 13.80 1.24 6.02
CA ARG A 6 13.42 -0.15 6.26
C ARG A 6 11.93 -0.20 6.56
N ILE A 7 11.13 -0.41 5.52
CA ILE A 7 9.68 -0.53 5.65
C ILE A 7 9.33 -1.86 6.31
N PHE A 8 8.54 -1.82 7.38
CA PHE A 8 7.96 -3.00 8.01
C PHE A 8 6.44 -2.98 7.88
N PHE A 9 5.88 -4.19 7.93
CA PHE A 9 4.46 -4.43 8.00
C PHE A 9 4.14 -5.04 9.37
N LYS A 10 3.21 -4.43 10.11
CA LYS A 10 2.70 -4.96 11.38
C LYS A 10 1.19 -5.07 11.29
N THR A 11 0.65 -6.16 11.82
CA THR A 11 -0.79 -6.32 11.95
C THR A 11 -1.11 -7.08 13.22
N TYR A 12 -2.27 -6.80 13.80
CA TYR A 12 -2.82 -7.62 14.87
C TYR A 12 -3.39 -8.88 14.24
N VAL A 13 -2.89 -10.03 14.68
CA VAL A 13 -3.25 -11.35 14.13
C VAL A 13 -4.76 -11.57 14.23
N ASP A 14 -5.39 -11.15 15.34
CA ASP A 14 -6.83 -11.25 15.53
C ASP A 14 -7.62 -10.40 14.52
N ASP A 15 -7.22 -9.14 14.34
CA ASP A 15 -7.97 -8.18 13.52
C ASP A 15 -7.78 -8.33 12.00
N ALA A 16 -6.70 -8.97 11.54
CA ALA A 16 -6.42 -9.12 10.11
C ALA A 16 -6.39 -10.58 9.63
N ILE A 17 -5.92 -11.51 10.46
CA ILE A 17 -5.84 -12.93 10.09
C ILE A 17 -7.10 -13.66 10.56
N HIS A 18 -7.44 -13.57 11.85
CA HIS A 18 -8.62 -14.26 12.39
C HIS A 18 -9.94 -13.58 12.03
N SER A 19 -9.93 -12.28 11.75
CA SER A 19 -11.10 -11.55 11.24
C SER A 19 -11.55 -12.00 9.84
N GLY A 20 -10.70 -12.75 9.12
CA GLY A 20 -10.97 -13.21 7.76
C GLY A 20 -10.56 -12.25 6.66
N LEU A 21 -10.00 -11.07 6.97
CA LEU A 21 -9.61 -10.06 5.99
C LEU A 21 -8.66 -10.61 4.91
N ILE A 22 -7.56 -11.25 5.31
CA ILE A 22 -6.57 -11.75 4.33
C ILE A 22 -7.19 -12.83 3.44
N GLY A 23 -8.02 -13.70 4.01
CA GLY A 23 -8.73 -14.74 3.28
C GLY A 23 -9.70 -14.17 2.23
N ASP A 24 -10.53 -13.21 2.63
CA ASP A 24 -11.49 -12.54 1.75
C ASP A 24 -10.83 -11.65 0.67
N MET A 25 -9.72 -10.99 1.03
CA MET A 25 -8.93 -10.19 0.10
C MET A 25 -8.35 -11.04 -1.03
N GLY A 26 -7.88 -12.25 -0.69
CA GLY A 26 -7.26 -13.19 -1.60
C GLY A 26 -5.79 -12.86 -1.92
N ALA A 27 -5.05 -13.89 -2.35
CA ALA A 27 -3.60 -13.82 -2.53
C ALA A 27 -3.13 -12.74 -3.54
N GLU A 28 -3.88 -12.55 -4.64
CA GLU A 28 -3.50 -11.58 -5.68
C GLU A 28 -3.56 -10.13 -5.15
N ARG A 29 -4.64 -9.78 -4.44
CA ARG A 29 -4.81 -8.44 -3.85
C ARG A 29 -3.84 -8.24 -2.70
N TRP A 30 -3.64 -9.26 -1.87
CA TRP A 30 -2.66 -9.22 -0.78
C TRP A 30 -1.24 -8.94 -1.28
N GLN A 31 -0.76 -9.70 -2.28
CA GLN A 31 0.54 -9.47 -2.90
C GLN A 31 0.66 -8.06 -3.47
N THR A 32 -0.40 -7.58 -4.13
CA THR A 32 -0.45 -6.23 -4.71
C THR A 32 -0.37 -5.15 -3.64
N LEU A 33 -1.07 -5.33 -2.51
CA LEU A 33 -1.03 -4.41 -1.37
C LEU A 33 0.37 -4.35 -0.77
N CYS A 34 1.03 -5.49 -0.55
CA CYS A 34 2.40 -5.51 -0.03
C CYS A 34 3.39 -4.78 -0.95
N VAL A 35 3.30 -5.00 -2.27
CA VAL A 35 4.16 -4.30 -3.23
C VAL A 35 3.85 -2.81 -3.25
N LEU A 36 2.59 -2.42 -3.23
CA LEU A 36 2.19 -1.00 -3.18
C LEU A 36 2.75 -0.32 -1.92
N ALA A 37 2.59 -0.97 -0.76
CA ALA A 37 3.07 -0.46 0.52
C ALA A 37 4.60 -0.28 0.58
N SER A 38 5.36 -0.99 -0.27
CA SER A 38 6.81 -0.77 -0.37
C SER A 38 7.21 0.59 -0.96
N PHE A 39 6.25 1.35 -1.51
CA PHE A 39 6.43 2.71 -2.02
C PHE A 39 5.78 3.77 -1.12
N MET A 40 5.35 3.38 0.08
CA MET A 40 4.59 4.22 0.99
C MET A 40 5.50 5.18 1.77
N ASP A 41 5.07 6.43 1.91
CA ASP A 41 5.65 7.41 2.81
C ASP A 41 5.12 7.26 4.24
N ASP A 42 5.57 8.13 5.14
CA ASP A 42 5.16 8.19 6.56
C ASP A 42 3.68 8.51 6.77
N ARG A 43 2.98 9.03 5.74
CA ARG A 43 1.55 9.40 5.79
C ARG A 43 0.64 8.35 5.16
N GLY A 44 1.18 7.22 4.71
CA GLY A 44 0.40 6.17 4.05
C GLY A 44 0.22 6.40 2.55
N VAL A 45 0.95 7.35 1.95
CA VAL A 45 0.83 7.73 0.55
C VAL A 45 1.89 7.04 -0.29
N CYS A 46 1.48 6.41 -1.38
CA CYS A 46 2.34 5.65 -2.28
C CYS A 46 2.40 6.31 -3.65
N TYR A 47 3.61 6.39 -4.21
CA TYR A 47 3.88 7.06 -5.50
C TYR A 47 4.44 6.16 -6.62
N PRO A 48 4.05 4.88 -6.77
CA PRO A 48 4.58 4.06 -7.85
C PRO A 48 3.90 4.35 -9.20
N SER A 49 4.67 4.22 -10.28
CA SER A 49 4.09 4.08 -11.62
C SER A 49 3.59 2.65 -11.86
N GLN A 50 2.76 2.46 -12.90
CA GLN A 50 2.33 1.11 -13.31
C GLN A 50 3.51 0.20 -13.68
N ASP A 51 4.58 0.74 -14.27
CA ASP A 51 5.78 -0.04 -14.61
C ASP A 51 6.55 -0.46 -13.36
N MET A 52 6.61 0.41 -12.34
CA MET A 52 7.23 0.06 -11.06
C MET A 52 6.47 -1.10 -10.40
N LEU A 53 5.13 -1.03 -10.38
CA LEU A 53 4.29 -2.11 -9.87
C LEU A 53 4.49 -3.40 -10.67
N ALA A 54 4.48 -3.32 -12.00
CA ALA A 54 4.67 -4.47 -12.87
C ALA A 54 6.02 -5.16 -12.64
N LYS A 55 7.10 -4.38 -12.56
CA LYS A 55 8.45 -4.88 -12.30
C LYS A 55 8.55 -5.56 -10.93
N ARG A 56 7.93 -4.98 -9.89
CA ARG A 56 7.98 -5.56 -8.53
C ARG A 56 7.05 -6.76 -8.35
N LEU A 57 5.91 -6.77 -9.02
CA LEU A 57 4.99 -7.91 -9.05
C LEU A 57 5.49 -9.04 -9.97
N ASN A 58 6.48 -8.77 -10.81
CA ASN A 58 6.98 -9.66 -11.85
C ASN A 58 5.87 -10.14 -12.80
N VAL A 59 5.09 -9.18 -13.31
CA VAL A 59 3.99 -9.42 -14.24
C VAL A 59 3.99 -8.38 -15.36
N ALA A 60 3.25 -8.64 -16.44
CA ALA A 60 3.01 -7.64 -17.48
C ALA A 60 2.33 -6.40 -16.91
N ARG A 61 2.61 -5.23 -17.49
CA ARG A 61 2.03 -3.93 -17.08
C ARG A 61 0.51 -3.95 -17.01
N GLU A 62 -0.14 -4.57 -18.00
CA GLU A 62 -1.60 -4.71 -18.03
C GLU A 62 -2.13 -5.53 -16.85
N THR A 63 -1.40 -6.60 -16.47
CA THR A 63 -1.75 -7.41 -15.30
C THR A 63 -1.59 -6.61 -14.01
N ALA A 64 -0.52 -5.81 -13.87
CA ALA A 64 -0.35 -4.92 -12.74
C ALA A 64 -1.49 -3.88 -12.65
N ASN A 65 -1.92 -3.33 -13.79
CA ASN A 65 -3.06 -2.42 -13.85
C ASN A 65 -4.37 -3.13 -13.46
N ARG A 66 -4.64 -4.34 -13.95
CA ARG A 66 -5.82 -5.12 -13.54
C ARG A 66 -5.83 -5.39 -12.03
N ARG A 67 -4.67 -5.76 -11.47
CA ARG A 67 -4.48 -6.04 -10.05
C ARG A 67 -4.70 -4.81 -9.17
N ILE A 68 -4.13 -3.66 -9.53
CA ILE A 68 -4.33 -2.43 -8.75
C ILE A 68 -5.79 -1.97 -8.82
N GLN A 69 -6.46 -2.08 -9.98
CA GLN A 69 -7.89 -1.78 -10.09
C GLN A 69 -8.76 -2.74 -9.27
N SER A 70 -8.39 -4.02 -9.20
CA SER A 70 -9.04 -5.01 -8.32
C SER A 70 -8.89 -4.62 -6.85
N LEU A 71 -7.69 -4.20 -6.43
CA LEU A 71 -7.42 -3.74 -5.06
C LEU A 71 -8.18 -2.46 -4.70
N LEU A 72 -8.29 -1.49 -5.61
CA LEU A 72 -9.04 -0.24 -5.40
C LEU A 72 -10.55 -0.46 -5.26
N LYS A 73 -11.09 -1.50 -5.90
CA LYS A 73 -12.50 -1.87 -5.79
C LYS A 73 -12.81 -2.67 -4.52
N TYR A 74 -11.78 -3.26 -3.92
CA TYR A 74 -11.95 -4.11 -2.75
C TYR A 74 -12.35 -3.28 -1.52
N LYS A 75 -13.36 -3.77 -0.81
CA LYS A 75 -13.86 -3.17 0.42
C LYS A 75 -13.94 -4.24 1.49
N TRP A 76 -13.35 -3.95 2.64
CA TRP A 76 -13.52 -4.78 3.83
C TRP A 76 -14.57 -4.12 4.73
N GLN A 77 -15.62 -4.86 5.07
CA GLN A 77 -16.73 -4.34 5.89
C GLN A 77 -17.29 -3.00 5.36
N GLY A 78 -17.39 -2.87 4.04
CA GLY A 78 -17.88 -1.65 3.36
C GLY A 78 -16.86 -0.51 3.25
N ARG A 79 -15.66 -0.65 3.83
CA ARG A 79 -14.60 0.39 3.82
C ARG A 79 -13.50 0.05 2.82
N ALA A 80 -13.05 1.05 2.05
CA ALA A 80 -11.95 0.88 1.11
C ALA A 80 -10.61 0.74 1.87
N LEU A 81 -9.75 -0.18 1.42
CA LEU A 81 -8.37 -0.30 1.93
C LEU A 81 -7.44 0.70 1.26
N VAL A 82 -7.62 0.89 -0.03
CA VAL A 82 -6.76 1.72 -0.86
C VAL A 82 -7.63 2.63 -1.71
N THR A 83 -7.27 3.91 -1.77
CA THR A 83 -7.83 4.87 -2.72
C THR A 83 -6.74 5.36 -3.67
N MET A 84 -7.17 5.90 -4.81
CA MET A 84 -6.29 6.48 -5.80
C MET A 84 -6.80 7.87 -6.16
N HIS A 85 -5.90 8.84 -6.13
CA HIS A 85 -6.12 10.18 -6.62
C HIS A 85 -5.19 10.43 -7.82
N LYS A 86 -5.77 10.94 -8.91
CA LYS A 86 -4.98 11.36 -10.07
C LYS A 86 -4.66 12.84 -9.88
N HIS A 87 -3.38 13.17 -9.72
CA HIS A 87 -2.96 14.56 -9.80
C HIS A 87 -2.84 14.98 -11.26
N ARG A 88 -3.49 16.10 -11.59
CA ARG A 88 -3.24 16.80 -12.84
C ARG A 88 -2.22 17.89 -12.54
N ASP A 89 -1.19 17.98 -13.36
CA ASP A 89 -0.23 19.06 -13.25
C ASP A 89 -0.95 20.39 -13.59
N PRO A 90 -1.01 21.36 -12.66
CA PRO A 90 -1.78 22.59 -12.85
C PRO A 90 -1.19 23.49 -13.94
N THR A 91 0.10 23.32 -14.29
CA THR A 91 0.83 24.17 -15.24
C THR A 91 0.88 23.56 -16.63
N THR A 92 1.08 22.24 -16.72
CA THR A 92 1.26 21.52 -17.99
C THR A 92 0.02 20.74 -18.43
N GLN A 93 -1.03 20.67 -17.59
CA GLN A 93 -2.26 19.90 -17.81
C GLN A 93 -2.04 18.39 -18.04
N ALA A 94 -0.80 17.91 -17.95
CA ALA A 94 -0.41 16.52 -18.10
C ALA A 94 -0.89 15.71 -16.89
N TRP A 95 -1.32 14.48 -17.14
CA TRP A 95 -1.62 13.53 -16.08
C TRP A 95 -0.32 13.15 -15.37
N ARG A 96 -0.18 13.52 -14.10
CA ARG A 96 0.94 13.06 -13.26
C ARG A 96 0.64 11.64 -12.74
N ASN A 97 1.67 11.03 -12.16
CA ASN A 97 1.60 9.72 -11.53
C ASN A 97 0.37 9.59 -10.63
N SER A 98 -0.25 8.40 -10.65
CA SER A 98 -1.34 8.08 -9.74
C SER A 98 -0.79 8.04 -8.32
N VAL A 99 -1.47 8.72 -7.41
CA VAL A 99 -1.13 8.76 -5.99
C VAL A 99 -2.10 7.83 -5.27
N TYR A 100 -1.57 6.85 -4.56
CA TYR A 100 -2.38 5.87 -3.84
C TYR A 100 -2.29 6.14 -2.34
N THR A 101 -3.39 5.93 -1.61
CA THR A 101 -3.41 6.06 -0.16
C THR A 101 -3.84 4.73 0.44
N ILE A 102 -3.01 4.16 1.32
CA ILE A 102 -3.35 2.95 2.08
C ILE A 102 -3.92 3.40 3.41
N TYR A 103 -5.16 3.00 3.71
CA TYR A 103 -5.80 3.34 4.98
C TYR A 103 -5.43 2.35 6.08
N PRO A 104 -5.29 2.84 7.33
CA PRO A 104 -5.01 2.04 8.51
C PRO A 104 -6.26 1.28 8.98
N ILE A 105 -6.89 0.51 8.09
CA ILE A 105 -8.05 -0.30 8.47
C ILE A 105 -7.58 -1.62 9.08
N THR A 106 -8.31 -2.16 10.06
CA THR A 106 -8.08 -3.50 10.66
C THR A 106 -6.73 -3.71 11.35
N GLY A 107 -6.07 -2.65 11.81
CA GLY A 107 -4.79 -2.80 12.53
C GLY A 107 -3.60 -3.11 11.61
N LEU A 108 -3.78 -3.09 10.29
CA LEU A 108 -2.67 -3.03 9.33
C LEU A 108 -1.95 -1.70 9.53
N ARG A 109 -0.68 -1.77 9.92
CA ARG A 109 0.23 -0.64 10.11
C ARG A 109 1.46 -0.90 9.26
N PHE A 110 1.76 0.06 8.42
CA PHE A 110 2.99 0.08 7.64
C PHE A 110 3.81 1.27 8.18
N GLY A 111 5.11 1.09 8.37
CA GLY A 111 5.96 2.14 8.94
C GLY A 111 7.43 1.98 8.55
N ASN A 112 8.21 3.04 8.75
CA ASN A 112 9.66 3.00 8.62
C ASN A 112 10.28 2.66 9.99
N ARG A 113 11.22 1.71 10.01
CA ARG A 113 11.89 1.25 11.23
C ARG A 113 12.57 2.38 12.00
N ASP A 114 13.10 3.38 11.29
CA ASP A 114 13.81 4.52 11.89
C ASP A 114 12.89 5.44 12.72
N GLN A 115 11.57 5.29 12.62
CA GLN A 115 10.58 5.99 13.44
C GLN A 115 10.08 5.15 14.63
N GLN A 116 10.58 3.92 14.82
CA GLN A 116 10.06 2.99 15.81
C GLN A 116 10.96 2.81 17.05
N GLU A 117 12.18 3.37 17.05
CA GLU A 117 13.07 3.32 18.23
C GLU A 117 12.60 4.20 19.40
N ASP A 118 11.79 5.24 19.15
CA ASP A 118 11.34 6.17 20.21
C ASP A 118 10.12 5.68 21.03
N ALA A 119 9.44 4.62 20.61
CA ALA A 119 8.22 4.14 21.29
C ALA A 119 8.44 2.92 22.20
N SER A 120 9.67 2.41 22.30
CA SER A 120 9.98 1.19 23.04
C SER A 120 10.72 1.43 24.37
N VAL A 121 11.00 2.70 24.72
CA VAL A 121 11.66 3.06 26.00
C VAL A 121 10.73 3.92 26.84
N THR A 122 9.61 3.34 27.27
CA THR A 122 8.90 3.75 28.49
C THR A 122 8.11 2.54 28.97
N LEU A 123 8.78 1.65 29.69
CA LEU A 123 8.25 0.82 30.77
C LEU A 123 9.41 0.43 31.68
#